data_AF-A0A2S6UD85-F1
#
_entry.id   AF-A0A2S6UD85-F1
#
_cell.length_a   1.000
_cell.length_b   1.000
_cell.length_c   1.000
_cell.angle_alpha   90.00
_cell.angle_beta   90.00
_cell.angle_gamma   90.00
#
_symmetry.space_group_name_H-M   'P 1'
#
loop_
_entity.id
_entity.type
_entity.pdbx_description
1 polymer ?
#
loop_
_entity_poly.entity_id
_entity_poly.type
_entity_poly.pdbx_seq_one_letter_code
_entity_poly.pdbx_strand_id
1 'polypeptide(L)'
;APAAKVRWSARCPSSTKILARFPQFLPILFRGFKRDLRGEGVTARLDELTFHEIPVFSYFGGQLSCNFNAKIIRSARQKLGQPLTELEEAAIECVLELSRRPDLCYRMDLRPGDIQLVNNYTILHGRSAYSDYPDEARKRCLMRFWVNSRAGRNLAPEFTDRYNTGPGQGVAVGDGARYMF
;
A
#
# COMPACT_ATOMS: atom_id res chain seq x y z
N ALA A 1 -28.02 -0.82 -7.61
CA ALA A 1 -26.93 -1.68 -8.11
C ALA A 1 -26.13 -2.23 -6.94
N PRO A 2 -25.40 -3.33 -7.12
CA PRO A 2 -24.39 -3.69 -6.12
C PRO A 2 -23.34 -2.57 -6.08
N ALA A 3 -23.33 -1.80 -4.99
CA ALA A 3 -22.27 -0.86 -4.71
C ALA A 3 -20.95 -1.64 -4.58
N ALA A 4 -19.85 -1.07 -5.09
CA ALA A 4 -18.54 -1.68 -4.88
C ALA A 4 -18.22 -1.65 -3.37
N LYS A 5 -18.07 -2.83 -2.78
CA LYS A 5 -17.65 -2.97 -1.38
C LYS A 5 -16.20 -2.57 -1.26
N VAL A 6 -15.95 -1.60 -0.38
CA VAL A 6 -14.58 -1.30 0.01
C VAL A 6 -14.18 -2.25 1.13
N ARG A 7 -13.03 -2.88 0.95
CA ARG A 7 -12.47 -3.88 1.86
C ARG A 7 -11.29 -3.26 2.58
N TRP A 8 -11.29 -3.40 3.89
CA TRP A 8 -10.18 -3.05 4.77
C TRP A 8 -9.72 -4.34 5.42
N SER A 9 -8.43 -4.53 5.55
CA SER A 9 -7.95 -5.44 6.60
C SER A 9 -7.65 -4.63 7.84
N ALA A 10 -8.22 -5.06 8.97
CA ALA A 10 -8.15 -4.35 10.23
C ALA A 10 -6.72 -4.34 10.77
N ARG A 11 -6.25 -3.17 11.24
CA ARG A 11 -5.00 -2.84 11.96
C ARG A 11 -3.73 -3.60 11.47
N CYS A 12 -2.67 -3.68 12.26
CA CYS A 12 -1.49 -4.50 11.97
C CYS A 12 -1.54 -5.94 12.57
N PRO A 13 -2.67 -6.66 12.76
CA PRO A 13 -2.67 -8.04 13.23
C PRO A 13 -2.10 -9.01 12.21
N SER A 14 -1.93 -8.60 10.93
CA SER A 14 -1.17 -9.38 9.95
C SER A 14 0.23 -9.69 10.47
N SER A 15 0.94 -8.71 11.04
CA SER A 15 2.29 -8.93 11.56
C SER A 15 2.31 -9.79 12.82
N THR A 16 1.33 -9.68 13.71
CA THR A 16 1.24 -10.53 14.91
C THR A 16 0.91 -11.98 14.53
N LYS A 17 0.04 -12.20 13.53
CA LYS A 17 -0.22 -13.54 13.00
C LYS A 17 0.96 -14.09 12.20
N ILE A 18 1.67 -13.25 11.43
CA ILE A 18 2.93 -13.64 10.77
C ILE A 18 3.98 -14.00 11.82
N LEU A 19 4.14 -13.20 12.87
CA LEU A 19 5.06 -13.50 13.97
C LEU A 19 4.74 -14.84 14.63
N ALA A 20 3.46 -15.14 14.84
CA ALA A 20 3.04 -16.38 15.48
C ALA A 20 3.12 -17.63 14.58
N ARG A 21 2.91 -17.48 13.26
CA ARG A 21 2.72 -18.63 12.34
C ARG A 21 3.77 -18.74 11.24
N PHE A 22 4.39 -17.64 10.87
CA PHE A 22 5.35 -17.53 9.77
C PHE A 22 6.53 -16.61 10.12
N PRO A 23 7.23 -16.83 11.25
CA PRO A 23 8.32 -15.96 11.69
C PRO A 23 9.46 -15.85 10.66
N GLN A 24 9.65 -16.86 9.81
CA GLN A 24 10.64 -16.87 8.73
C GLN A 24 10.43 -15.75 7.70
N PHE A 25 9.22 -15.20 7.56
CA PHE A 25 8.95 -14.09 6.65
C PHE A 25 9.29 -12.73 7.25
N LEU A 26 9.42 -12.61 8.57
CA LEU A 26 9.65 -11.32 9.22
C LEU A 26 10.95 -10.65 8.77
N PRO A 27 12.11 -11.34 8.69
CA PRO A 27 13.34 -10.69 8.23
C PRO A 27 13.17 -10.05 6.85
N ILE A 28 12.48 -10.72 5.92
CA ILE A 28 12.21 -10.19 4.57
C ILE A 28 11.27 -8.98 4.62
N LEU A 29 10.20 -9.07 5.41
CA LEU A 29 9.18 -8.03 5.48
C LEU A 29 9.67 -6.78 6.22
N PHE A 30 10.61 -6.92 7.15
CA PHE A 30 11.28 -5.79 7.83
C PHE A 30 12.45 -5.23 7.02
N ARG A 31 13.16 -6.06 6.24
CA ARG A 31 14.16 -5.58 5.27
C ARG A 31 13.48 -4.76 4.16
N GLY A 32 12.39 -5.29 3.62
CA GLY A 32 11.59 -4.63 2.59
C GLY A 32 12.05 -4.93 1.17
N PHE A 33 11.62 -4.05 0.26
CA PHE A 33 11.80 -4.19 -1.17
C PHE A 33 11.98 -2.84 -1.85
N LYS A 34 12.71 -2.82 -2.96
CA LYS A 34 12.63 -1.74 -3.95
C LYS A 34 11.19 -1.59 -4.44
N ARG A 35 10.77 -0.35 -4.68
CA ARG A 35 9.41 -0.07 -5.18
C ARG A 35 9.48 0.74 -6.46
N ASP A 36 8.58 0.40 -7.36
CA ASP A 36 8.33 1.15 -8.57
C ASP A 36 7.54 2.43 -8.24
N LEU A 37 8.14 3.57 -8.54
CA LEU A 37 7.54 4.88 -8.28
C LEU A 37 6.57 5.30 -9.38
N ARG A 38 6.65 4.73 -10.58
CA ARG A 38 5.66 4.95 -11.67
C ARG A 38 5.39 6.44 -11.94
N GLY A 39 6.42 7.27 -11.92
CA GLY A 39 6.30 8.72 -12.10
C GLY A 39 5.95 9.52 -10.85
N GLU A 40 5.83 8.88 -9.68
CA GLU A 40 5.58 9.55 -8.38
C GLU A 40 6.88 9.98 -7.67
N GLY A 41 8.04 9.63 -8.23
CA GLY A 41 9.37 9.91 -7.67
C GLY A 41 9.93 11.28 -8.05
N VAL A 42 11.08 11.64 -7.48
CA VAL A 42 11.70 12.97 -7.62
C VAL A 42 12.00 13.36 -9.06
N THR A 43 12.21 12.39 -9.95
CA THR A 43 12.47 12.63 -11.38
C THR A 43 11.21 12.59 -12.24
N ALA A 44 10.07 12.18 -11.66
CA ALA A 44 8.80 11.91 -12.34
C ALA A 44 8.90 10.91 -13.53
N ARG A 45 9.97 10.11 -13.60
CA ARG A 45 10.15 9.11 -14.65
C ARG A 45 9.37 7.83 -14.36
N LEU A 46 8.87 7.20 -15.41
CA LEU A 46 8.13 5.94 -15.30
C LEU A 46 9.02 4.76 -14.92
N ASP A 47 10.33 4.81 -15.14
CA ASP A 47 11.28 3.75 -14.79
C ASP A 47 11.94 3.96 -13.42
N GLU A 48 11.59 5.03 -12.70
CA GLU A 48 12.18 5.36 -11.40
C GLU A 48 11.78 4.35 -10.32
N LEU A 49 12.78 3.94 -9.53
CA LEU A 49 12.62 3.08 -8.36
C LEU A 49 13.06 3.81 -7.09
N THR A 50 12.62 3.34 -5.93
CA THR A 50 13.12 3.85 -4.64
C THR A 50 14.64 3.72 -4.51
N PHE A 51 15.29 4.68 -3.87
CA PHE A 51 16.75 4.67 -3.66
C PHE A 51 17.22 3.53 -2.76
N HIS A 52 16.38 3.09 -1.84
CA HIS A 52 16.62 1.94 -0.96
C HIS A 52 15.41 1.01 -0.92
N GLU A 53 15.55 -0.11 -0.21
CA GLU A 53 14.45 -1.01 0.09
C GLU A 53 13.54 -0.36 1.13
N ILE A 54 12.22 -0.32 0.86
CA ILE A 54 11.25 0.20 1.80
C ILE A 54 10.61 -0.97 2.55
N PRO A 55 10.71 -1.02 3.90
CA PRO A 55 10.10 -2.08 4.70
C PRO A 55 8.61 -2.24 4.45
N VAL A 56 8.13 -3.49 4.48
CA VAL A 56 6.69 -3.78 4.52
C VAL A 56 6.14 -3.50 5.90
N PHE A 57 6.89 -3.91 6.93
CA PHE A 57 6.63 -3.57 8.33
C PHE A 57 7.79 -2.77 8.91
N SER A 58 7.47 -1.77 9.72
CA SER A 58 8.45 -0.98 10.47
C SER A 58 7.97 -0.79 11.90
N TYR A 59 8.83 -1.05 12.88
CA TYR A 59 8.57 -0.80 14.29
C TYR A 59 9.46 0.35 14.74
N PHE A 60 8.87 1.49 15.10
CA PHE A 60 9.60 2.69 15.46
C PHE A 60 8.84 3.45 16.54
N GLY A 61 9.53 3.96 17.57
CA GLY A 61 8.88 4.73 18.65
C GLY A 61 7.72 3.99 19.34
N GLY A 62 7.84 2.69 19.57
CA GLY A 62 6.80 1.86 20.19
C GLY A 62 5.61 1.53 19.27
N GLN A 63 5.73 1.84 17.97
CA GLN A 63 4.63 1.85 17.03
C GLN A 63 4.94 0.99 15.81
N LEU A 64 4.10 -0.01 15.54
CA LEU A 64 4.20 -0.83 14.34
C LEU A 64 3.40 -0.24 13.17
N SER A 65 4.03 -0.12 12.02
CA SER A 65 3.48 0.46 10.80
C SER A 65 3.62 -0.49 9.64
N CYS A 66 2.72 -0.37 8.66
CA CYS A 66 2.72 -1.18 7.45
C CYS A 66 2.64 -0.28 6.20
N ASN A 67 3.42 -0.63 5.18
CA ASN A 67 3.27 -0.07 3.84
C ASN A 67 3.46 -1.20 2.85
N PHE A 68 2.40 -1.55 2.13
CA PHE A 68 2.41 -2.72 1.27
C PHE A 68 1.60 -2.51 0.01
N ASN A 69 2.22 -2.82 -1.13
CA ASN A 69 1.55 -2.98 -2.41
C ASN A 69 2.36 -3.98 -3.26
N ALA A 70 1.83 -5.19 -3.41
CA ALA A 70 2.52 -6.25 -4.14
C ALA A 70 2.82 -5.88 -5.60
N LYS A 71 1.96 -5.09 -6.26
CA LYS A 71 2.14 -4.74 -7.68
C LYS A 71 3.38 -3.90 -7.91
N ILE A 72 3.64 -2.90 -7.07
CA ILE A 72 4.80 -2.02 -7.22
C ILE A 72 6.11 -2.70 -6.79
N ILE A 73 6.03 -3.70 -5.91
CA ILE A 73 7.19 -4.54 -5.54
C ILE A 73 7.58 -5.45 -6.71
N ARG A 74 6.60 -6.18 -7.26
CA ARG A 74 6.83 -7.07 -8.42
C ARG A 74 7.28 -6.29 -9.65
N SER A 75 6.69 -5.13 -9.91
CA SER A 75 7.10 -4.28 -11.03
C SER A 75 8.52 -3.74 -10.87
N ALA A 76 8.95 -3.37 -9.65
CA ALA A 76 10.34 -2.97 -9.40
C ALA A 76 11.33 -4.10 -9.72
N ARG A 77 11.02 -5.33 -9.29
CA ARG A 77 11.83 -6.53 -9.56
C ARG A 77 11.93 -6.82 -11.06
N GLN A 78 10.83 -6.66 -11.80
CA GLN A 78 10.83 -6.76 -13.26
C GLN A 78 11.75 -5.70 -13.90
N LYS A 79 11.68 -4.44 -13.48
CA LYS A 79 12.54 -3.36 -14.01
C LYS A 79 14.02 -3.57 -13.71
N LEU A 80 14.34 -4.19 -12.58
CA LEU A 80 15.71 -4.54 -12.21
C LEU A 80 16.25 -5.77 -12.96
N GLY A 81 15.40 -6.52 -13.67
CA GLY A 81 15.78 -7.82 -14.24
C GLY A 81 16.15 -8.85 -13.16
N GLN A 82 15.67 -8.64 -11.92
CA GLN A 82 15.99 -9.46 -10.76
C GLN A 82 14.68 -10.07 -10.23
N PRO A 83 14.35 -11.32 -10.56
CA PRO A 83 13.14 -11.95 -10.06
C PRO A 83 13.15 -12.06 -8.53
N LEU A 84 11.97 -12.04 -7.92
CA LEU A 84 11.82 -12.35 -6.50
C LEU A 84 12.28 -13.78 -6.25
N THR A 85 12.94 -14.00 -5.11
CA THR A 85 13.20 -15.38 -4.67
C THR A 85 11.87 -16.04 -4.26
N GLU A 86 11.83 -17.38 -4.26
CA GLU A 86 10.64 -18.12 -3.81
C GLU A 86 10.20 -17.71 -2.41
N LEU A 87 11.16 -17.46 -1.50
CA LEU A 87 10.88 -17.05 -0.14
C LEU A 87 10.32 -15.61 -0.05
N GLU A 88 10.81 -14.70 -0.91
CA GLU A 88 10.29 -13.34 -1.00
C GLU A 88 8.87 -13.32 -1.55
N GLU A 89 8.60 -14.10 -2.61
CA GLU A 89 7.26 -14.22 -3.20
C GLU A 89 6.27 -14.86 -2.21
N ALA A 90 6.69 -15.90 -1.48
CA ALA A 90 5.90 -16.52 -0.42
C ALA A 90 5.57 -15.53 0.72
N ALA A 91 6.52 -14.67 1.11
CA ALA A 91 6.27 -13.64 2.12
C ALA A 91 5.23 -12.60 1.64
N ILE A 92 5.30 -12.18 0.36
CA ILE A 92 4.34 -11.26 -0.25
C ILE A 92 2.94 -11.89 -0.32
N GLU A 93 2.84 -13.15 -0.75
CA GLU A 93 1.57 -13.86 -0.80
C GLU A 93 0.98 -14.11 0.58
N CYS A 94 1.80 -14.39 1.60
CA CYS A 94 1.34 -14.49 2.99
C CYS A 94 0.63 -13.20 3.46
N VAL A 95 1.23 -12.03 3.19
CA VAL A 95 0.60 -10.74 3.53
C VAL A 95 -0.70 -10.54 2.75
N LEU A 96 -0.72 -10.89 1.46
CA LEU A 96 -1.92 -10.79 0.62
C LEU A 96 -3.04 -11.72 1.12
N GLU A 97 -2.74 -12.97 1.45
CA GLU A 97 -3.69 -13.93 1.98
C GLU A 97 -4.30 -13.44 3.29
N LEU A 98 -3.46 -13.03 4.25
CA LEU A 98 -3.91 -12.50 5.53
C LEU A 98 -4.79 -11.26 5.36
N SER A 99 -4.49 -10.38 4.40
CA SER A 99 -5.30 -9.19 4.13
C SER A 99 -6.70 -9.49 3.58
N ARG A 100 -6.91 -10.70 3.02
CA ARG A 100 -8.18 -11.13 2.43
C ARG A 100 -9.02 -11.98 3.38
N ARG A 101 -8.44 -12.45 4.49
CA ARG A 101 -9.12 -13.29 5.48
C ARG A 101 -10.35 -12.59 6.07
N PRO A 102 -11.54 -13.21 6.02
CA PRO A 102 -12.77 -12.61 6.55
C PRO A 102 -12.69 -12.21 8.03
N ASP A 103 -11.99 -12.98 8.86
CA ASP A 103 -11.79 -12.68 10.29
C ASP A 103 -10.86 -11.50 10.56
N LEU A 104 -10.14 -11.04 9.53
CA LEU A 104 -9.26 -9.88 9.58
C LEU A 104 -9.74 -8.74 8.68
N CYS A 105 -10.83 -8.92 7.95
CA CYS A 105 -11.29 -7.99 6.93
C CYS A 105 -12.64 -7.37 7.31
N TYR A 106 -12.66 -6.05 7.43
CA TYR A 106 -13.89 -5.29 7.52
C TYR A 106 -14.35 -4.89 6.12
N ARG A 107 -15.65 -5.03 5.85
CA ARG A 107 -16.26 -4.66 4.56
C ARG A 107 -17.27 -3.56 4.79
N MET A 108 -17.21 -2.53 3.95
CA MET A 108 -18.10 -1.39 4.01
C MET A 108 -18.62 -1.05 2.62
N ASP A 109 -19.90 -0.69 2.54
CA ASP A 109 -20.51 -0.06 1.38
C ASP A 109 -20.45 1.46 1.56
N LEU A 110 -19.86 2.17 0.60
CA LEU A 110 -19.90 3.64 0.56
C LEU A 110 -21.14 4.09 -0.22
N ARG A 111 -21.92 4.98 0.40
CA ARG A 111 -23.08 5.64 -0.20
C ARG A 111 -22.73 7.08 -0.59
N PRO A 112 -23.48 7.71 -1.51
CA PRO A 112 -23.31 9.14 -1.78
C PRO A 112 -23.37 9.96 -0.48
N GLY A 113 -22.37 10.81 -0.28
CA GLY A 113 -22.21 11.61 0.95
C GLY A 113 -21.30 10.98 2.01
N ASP A 114 -21.02 9.67 1.96
CA ASP A 114 -20.11 9.03 2.89
C ASP A 114 -18.66 9.47 2.64
N ILE A 115 -17.97 9.83 3.71
CA ILE A 115 -16.53 10.12 3.70
C ILE A 115 -15.81 9.05 4.51
N GLN A 116 -14.71 8.58 3.95
CA GLN A 116 -13.90 7.55 4.57
C GLN A 116 -12.45 8.00 4.74
N LEU A 117 -12.03 7.99 5.99
CA LEU A 117 -10.68 8.36 6.40
C LEU A 117 -9.94 7.10 6.86
N VAL A 118 -8.76 6.88 6.30
CA VAL A 118 -7.98 5.66 6.51
C VAL A 118 -6.56 6.05 6.83
N ASN A 119 -6.05 5.57 7.97
CA ASN A 119 -4.64 5.73 8.28
C ASN A 119 -3.82 4.69 7.50
N ASN A 120 -3.16 5.18 6.44
CA ASN A 120 -2.41 4.37 5.48
C ASN A 120 -1.25 3.56 6.10
N TYR A 121 -0.81 3.90 7.32
CA TYR A 121 0.26 3.16 8.02
C TYR A 121 -0.25 2.01 8.88
N THR A 122 -1.57 1.90 9.06
CA THR A 122 -2.16 0.92 9.99
C THR A 122 -3.19 0.02 9.34
N ILE A 123 -3.71 0.37 8.16
CA ILE A 123 -4.80 -0.33 7.49
C ILE A 123 -4.43 -0.55 6.03
N LEU A 124 -4.36 -1.82 5.59
CA LEU A 124 -4.36 -2.14 4.17
C LEU A 124 -5.79 -2.10 3.66
N HIS A 125 -5.95 -1.54 2.46
CA HIS A 125 -7.25 -1.29 1.88
C HIS A 125 -7.29 -1.66 0.40
N GLY A 126 -8.49 -2.01 -0.05
CA GLY A 126 -8.74 -2.35 -1.44
C GLY A 126 -10.22 -2.29 -1.77
N ARG A 127 -10.54 -2.56 -3.02
CA ARG A 127 -11.93 -2.57 -3.53
C ARG A 127 -12.30 -3.99 -3.95
N SER A 128 -13.57 -4.36 -3.85
CA SER A 128 -14.09 -5.55 -4.52
C SER A 128 -14.17 -5.33 -6.03
N ALA A 129 -14.26 -6.43 -6.79
CA ALA A 129 -14.78 -6.32 -8.15
C ALA A 129 -16.21 -5.76 -8.09
N TYR A 130 -16.60 -5.04 -9.14
CA TYR A 130 -17.92 -4.46 -9.30
C TYR A 130 -18.21 -4.26 -10.79
N SER A 131 -19.48 -4.14 -11.15
CA SER A 131 -19.93 -3.79 -12.49
C SER A 131 -20.50 -2.38 -12.45
N ASP A 132 -20.02 -1.51 -13.34
CA ASP A 132 -20.56 -0.16 -13.49
C ASP A 132 -21.86 -0.18 -14.31
N TYR A 133 -22.63 0.91 -14.20
CA TYR A 133 -23.78 1.14 -15.07
C TYR A 133 -23.32 1.48 -16.50
N PRO A 134 -24.08 1.07 -17.54
CA PRO A 134 -23.84 1.53 -18.91
C PRO A 134 -24.00 3.04 -19.05
N ASP A 135 -24.92 3.62 -18.30
CA ASP A 135 -25.16 5.06 -18.23
C ASP A 135 -24.07 5.75 -17.39
N GLU A 136 -23.32 6.65 -18.03
CA GLU A 136 -22.23 7.44 -17.44
C GLU A 136 -22.68 8.20 -16.18
N ALA A 137 -23.89 8.78 -16.19
CA ALA A 137 -24.40 9.59 -15.08
C ALA A 137 -24.64 8.76 -13.80
N ARG A 138 -24.68 7.43 -13.94
CA ARG A 138 -24.94 6.48 -12.85
C ARG A 138 -23.69 5.73 -12.42
N LYS A 139 -22.55 5.92 -13.09
CA LYS A 139 -21.30 5.28 -12.71
C LYS A 139 -20.84 5.74 -11.34
N ARG A 140 -20.10 4.86 -10.66
CA ARG A 140 -19.55 5.17 -9.35
C ARG A 140 -18.43 6.20 -9.46
N CYS A 141 -18.70 7.43 -9.04
CA CYS A 141 -17.69 8.48 -8.92
C CYS A 141 -17.24 8.63 -7.46
N LEU A 142 -15.93 8.58 -7.20
CA LEU A 142 -15.34 8.89 -5.90
C LEU A 142 -14.21 9.90 -6.05
N MET A 143 -14.15 10.86 -5.14
CA MET A 143 -12.98 11.72 -4.96
C MET A 143 -12.04 11.09 -3.94
N ARG A 144 -10.73 11.11 -4.22
CA ARG A 144 -9.70 10.63 -3.29
C ARG A 144 -8.61 11.68 -3.13
N PHE A 145 -8.27 11.98 -1.89
CA PHE A 145 -7.20 12.91 -1.54
C PHE A 145 -6.30 12.29 -0.46
N TRP A 146 -5.08 12.81 -0.35
CA TRP A 146 -4.10 12.41 0.65
C TRP A 146 -3.88 13.56 1.63
N VAL A 147 -3.77 13.24 2.92
CA VAL A 147 -3.53 14.22 3.98
C VAL A 147 -2.36 13.76 4.83
N ASN A 148 -1.37 14.63 4.98
CA ASN A 148 -0.29 14.45 5.96
C ASN A 148 -0.66 15.23 7.23
N SER A 149 -0.79 14.52 8.35
CA SER A 149 -1.04 15.16 9.65
C SER A 149 0.24 15.82 10.17
N ARG A 150 0.12 17.04 10.72
CA ARG A 150 1.23 17.74 11.39
C ARG A 150 1.68 17.03 12.67
N ALA A 151 0.76 16.37 13.36
CA ALA A 151 1.01 15.51 14.52
C ALA A 151 0.93 14.04 14.11
N GLY A 152 1.65 13.68 13.04
CA GLY A 152 1.63 12.34 12.46
C GLY A 152 2.16 11.26 13.40
N ARG A 153 1.96 10.01 12.99
CA ARG A 153 2.59 8.84 13.62
C ARG A 153 4.11 9.01 13.59
N ASN A 154 4.81 8.58 14.64
CA ASN A 154 6.26 8.55 14.59
C ASN A 154 6.70 7.37 13.71
N LEU A 155 7.53 7.64 12.70
CA LEU A 155 7.89 6.66 11.68
C LEU A 155 9.40 6.72 11.45
N ALA A 156 9.99 5.55 11.17
CA ALA A 156 11.41 5.47 10.85
C ALA A 156 11.70 6.27 9.55
N PRO A 157 12.75 7.09 9.48
CA PRO A 157 13.05 7.91 8.31
C PRO A 157 13.07 7.12 7.00
N GLU A 158 13.74 5.97 6.99
CA GLU A 158 13.87 5.07 5.84
C GLU A 158 12.52 4.47 5.39
N PHE A 159 11.56 4.32 6.30
CA PHE A 159 10.22 3.85 5.97
C PHE A 159 9.37 4.96 5.32
N THR A 160 9.65 6.21 5.63
CA THR A 160 8.89 7.37 5.14
C THR A 160 9.40 7.93 3.83
N ASP A 161 10.69 7.73 3.49
CA ASP A 161 11.28 8.15 2.22
C ASP A 161 10.95 7.16 1.09
N ARG A 162 9.65 6.99 0.83
CA ARG A 162 9.12 6.00 -0.12
C ARG A 162 8.91 6.55 -1.54
N TYR A 163 9.28 7.80 -1.76
CA TYR A 163 9.10 8.54 -3.02
C TYR A 163 10.38 9.23 -3.48
N ASN A 164 11.53 9.01 -2.83
CA ASN A 164 12.80 9.68 -3.13
C ASN A 164 12.75 11.22 -2.95
N THR A 165 11.68 11.75 -2.38
CA THR A 165 11.47 13.18 -2.12
C THR A 165 11.90 13.58 -0.71
N GLY A 166 12.39 12.63 0.09
CA GLY A 166 12.83 12.80 1.45
C GLY A 166 11.83 12.28 2.50
N PRO A 167 12.27 12.11 3.76
CA PRO A 167 11.44 11.57 4.82
C PRO A 167 10.16 12.37 5.05
N GLY A 168 9.01 11.69 5.03
CA GLY A 168 7.70 12.27 5.28
C GLY A 168 7.14 13.15 4.15
N GLN A 169 7.85 13.25 3.01
CA GLN A 169 7.41 14.03 1.87
C GLN A 169 6.42 13.25 0.99
N GLY A 170 5.62 14.01 0.23
CA GLY A 170 4.65 13.47 -0.71
C GLY A 170 5.27 13.06 -2.05
N VAL A 171 4.41 12.71 -3.00
CA VAL A 171 4.81 12.48 -4.40
C VAL A 171 5.38 13.76 -5.00
N ALA A 172 6.32 13.64 -5.94
CA ALA A 172 6.73 14.79 -6.73
C ALA A 172 5.58 15.26 -7.63
N VAL A 173 5.44 16.57 -7.80
CA VAL A 173 4.46 17.16 -8.74
C VAL A 173 5.12 17.27 -10.11
N GLY A 174 4.60 16.55 -11.12
CA GLY A 174 5.14 16.58 -12.48
C GLY A 174 4.24 15.86 -13.49
N ASP A 175 4.58 15.96 -14.79
CA ASP A 175 3.77 15.42 -15.90
C ASP A 175 3.56 13.90 -15.87
N GLY A 176 4.45 13.17 -15.20
CA GLY A 176 4.31 11.72 -14.94
C GLY A 176 3.22 11.38 -13.92
N ALA A 177 2.76 12.34 -13.11
CA ALA A 177 1.69 12.16 -12.13
C ALA A 177 0.28 12.27 -12.75
N ARG A 178 0.13 12.04 -14.06
CA ARG A 178 -1.17 11.86 -14.71
C ARG A 178 -1.74 10.50 -14.32
N TYR A 179 -2.57 10.51 -13.29
CA TYR A 179 -3.29 9.34 -12.80
C TYR A 179 -4.10 8.66 -13.92
N MET A 180 -3.71 7.46 -14.34
CA MET A 180 -4.61 6.49 -14.98
C MET A 180 -4.99 5.45 -13.92
N PHE A 181 -6.25 5.46 -13.48
CA PHE A 181 -6.83 4.43 -12.61
C PHE A 181 -7.54 3.36 -13.43
#